data_AF-X0VIG0-F1
#
_entry.id   AF-X0VIG0-F1
#
_cell.length_a   1.000
_cell.length_b   1.000
_cell.length_c   1.000
_cell.angle_alpha   90.00
_cell.angle_beta   90.00
_cell.angle_gamma   90.00
#
_symmetry.space_group_name_H-M   'P 1'
#
loop_
_entity.id
_entity.type
_entity.pdbx_description
1 polymer ?
#
loop_
_entity_poly.entity_id
_entity_poly.type
_entity_poly.pdbx_seq_one_letter_code
_entity_poly.pdbx_strand_id
1 'polypeptide(L)'
;LILALLCWTPGLVLSVSPAFAAFINWDGSEDTSWADGDNWVGDAVPGPADVAGFDDDTSGNSCVVDESVDVLGITLDNYTGTLDLGDTAEDIQIGTSGFLVDEGTVDMGTADVTITGGPFDYAQVSGGSWTAGTGSVTVVGTCPVTGVVGNTLHHLRLYASGAGNTLVELDGVFTITTLELENAGTGLVTLDNSTNGPTINCVELTIDINSTGDVKIDNAGVQVDITITGDVVDQANTDTDFVYLKGTGTITALGTSAQD
;
A
#
# COMPACT_ATOMS: atom_id res chain seq x y z
N LEU A 1 -13.70 -32.21 -65.09
CA LEU A 1 -14.28 -31.17 -64.20
C LEU A 1 -14.15 -31.69 -62.78
N ILE A 2 -13.11 -31.30 -62.05
CA ILE A 2 -12.90 -31.70 -60.65
C ILE A 2 -13.55 -30.62 -59.79
N LEU A 3 -14.62 -30.99 -59.08
CA LEU A 3 -15.36 -30.11 -58.20
C LEU A 3 -14.66 -30.09 -56.84
N ALA A 4 -13.88 -29.04 -56.57
CA ALA A 4 -13.27 -28.81 -55.26
C ALA A 4 -14.36 -28.35 -54.29
N LEU A 5 -14.70 -29.19 -53.31
CA LEU A 5 -15.64 -28.88 -52.24
C LEU A 5 -14.90 -28.07 -51.17
N LEU A 6 -15.06 -26.75 -51.21
CA LEU A 6 -14.57 -25.86 -50.15
C LEU A 6 -15.43 -26.10 -48.89
N CYS A 7 -14.87 -26.83 -47.92
CA CYS A 7 -15.48 -27.00 -46.60
C CYS A 7 -15.28 -25.71 -45.81
N TRP A 8 -16.34 -24.93 -45.63
CA TRP A 8 -16.37 -23.78 -44.73
C TRP A 8 -16.55 -24.31 -43.30
N THR A 9 -15.50 -24.31 -42.50
CA THR A 9 -15.64 -24.50 -41.04
C THR A 9 -16.05 -23.16 -40.44
N PRO A 10 -17.27 -22.99 -39.89
CA PRO A 10 -17.58 -21.79 -39.13
C PRO A 10 -16.62 -21.72 -37.94
N GLY A 11 -15.82 -20.66 -37.86
CA GLY A 11 -14.98 -20.39 -36.71
C GLY A 11 -15.88 -20.19 -35.50
N LEU A 12 -15.76 -21.08 -34.51
CA LEU A 12 -16.35 -20.87 -33.19
C LEU A 12 -15.68 -19.66 -32.56
N VAL A 13 -16.37 -18.53 -32.55
CA VAL A 13 -15.95 -17.34 -31.78
C VAL A 13 -16.42 -17.57 -30.35
N LEU A 14 -15.51 -18.02 -29.49
CA LEU A 14 -15.73 -18.00 -28.05
C LEU A 14 -15.64 -16.54 -27.59
N SER A 15 -16.79 -15.91 -27.32
CA SER A 15 -16.82 -14.65 -26.60
C SER A 15 -16.51 -14.95 -25.13
N VAL A 16 -15.29 -14.64 -24.70
CA VAL A 16 -14.98 -14.56 -23.28
C VAL A 16 -15.67 -13.29 -22.76
N SER A 17 -16.70 -13.45 -21.94
CA SER A 17 -17.24 -12.34 -21.18
C SER A 17 -16.14 -11.82 -20.25
N PRO A 18 -15.97 -10.51 -20.07
CA PRO A 18 -15.10 -10.01 -19.02
C PRO A 18 -15.60 -10.58 -17.69
N ALA A 19 -14.72 -11.29 -16.98
CA ALA A 19 -15.00 -11.64 -15.60
C ALA A 19 -15.00 -10.33 -14.82
N PHE A 20 -16.15 -10.00 -14.22
CA PHE A 20 -16.20 -8.92 -13.24
C PHE A 20 -15.58 -9.46 -11.95
N ALA A 21 -14.84 -8.60 -11.24
CA ALA A 21 -14.36 -8.92 -9.91
C ALA A 21 -15.57 -9.26 -9.02
N ALA A 22 -15.54 -10.41 -8.37
CA ALA A 22 -16.53 -10.70 -7.35
C ALA A 22 -16.17 -9.93 -6.08
N PHE A 23 -17.17 -9.36 -5.41
CA PHE A 23 -17.01 -8.85 -4.06
C PHE A 23 -17.49 -9.95 -3.12
N ILE A 24 -16.57 -10.50 -2.33
CA ILE A 24 -16.83 -11.66 -1.46
C ILE A 24 -16.69 -11.18 -0.02
N ASN A 25 -17.80 -11.21 0.71
CA ASN A 25 -17.85 -10.67 2.07
C ASN A 25 -17.37 -11.69 3.08
N TRP A 26 -16.61 -11.23 4.05
CA TRP A 26 -16.33 -11.93 5.28
C TRP A 26 -17.62 -12.06 6.11
N ASP A 27 -17.99 -13.28 6.47
CA ASP A 27 -19.05 -13.54 7.43
C ASP A 27 -18.53 -14.13 8.76
N GLY A 28 -17.32 -14.70 8.76
CA GLY A 28 -16.67 -15.26 9.95
C GLY A 28 -17.57 -16.23 10.72
N SER A 29 -18.34 -17.04 9.99
CA SER A 29 -19.44 -17.81 10.57
C SER A 29 -19.01 -19.04 11.38
N GLU A 30 -17.84 -19.61 11.08
CA GLU A 30 -17.31 -20.82 11.74
C GLU A 30 -16.15 -20.48 12.70
N ASP A 31 -15.14 -19.77 12.21
CA ASP A 31 -14.00 -19.31 13.01
C ASP A 31 -13.43 -17.96 12.53
N THR A 32 -12.14 -17.72 12.77
CA THR A 32 -11.46 -16.47 12.40
C THR A 32 -10.43 -16.65 11.29
N SER A 33 -10.30 -17.84 10.70
CA SER A 33 -9.30 -18.13 9.65
C SER A 33 -9.71 -17.54 8.31
N TRP A 34 -8.82 -16.75 7.69
CA TRP A 34 -9.01 -16.29 6.30
C TRP A 34 -9.11 -17.47 5.33
N ALA A 35 -8.30 -18.50 5.56
CA ALA A 35 -8.18 -19.67 4.69
C ALA A 35 -9.42 -20.59 4.70
N ASP A 36 -10.30 -20.47 5.70
CA ASP A 36 -11.53 -21.25 5.75
C ASP A 36 -12.61 -20.62 4.86
N GLY A 37 -12.94 -21.33 3.77
CA GLY A 37 -13.97 -20.92 2.82
C GLY A 37 -15.34 -20.73 3.46
N ASP A 38 -15.65 -21.46 4.54
CA ASP A 38 -16.93 -21.37 5.23
C ASP A 38 -17.09 -20.04 6.01
N ASN A 39 -16.03 -19.23 6.16
CA ASN A 39 -16.08 -17.88 6.72
C ASN A 39 -16.35 -16.77 5.70
N TRP A 40 -16.59 -17.14 4.44
CA TRP A 40 -16.85 -16.20 3.34
C TRP A 40 -18.24 -16.44 2.74
N VAL A 41 -18.94 -15.36 2.43
CA VAL A 41 -20.24 -15.43 1.77
C VAL A 41 -20.12 -16.19 0.43
N GLY A 42 -20.76 -17.36 0.36
CA GLY A 42 -20.69 -18.24 -0.81
C GLY A 42 -19.72 -19.41 -0.64
N ASP A 43 -19.21 -19.63 0.56
CA ASP A 43 -18.37 -20.76 0.99
C ASP A 43 -17.08 -20.86 0.15
N ALA A 44 -16.47 -19.71 -0.16
CA ALA A 44 -15.31 -19.60 -1.05
C ALA A 44 -14.37 -18.46 -0.68
N VAL A 45 -13.09 -18.79 -0.46
CA VAL A 45 -12.02 -17.82 -0.19
C VAL A 45 -11.80 -16.91 -1.40
N PRO A 46 -11.69 -15.58 -1.23
CA PRO A 46 -11.38 -14.64 -2.31
C PRO A 46 -10.03 -14.94 -2.97
N GLY A 47 -10.00 -14.92 -4.30
CA GLY A 47 -8.77 -15.08 -5.08
C GLY A 47 -8.29 -13.81 -5.78
N PRO A 48 -7.29 -13.92 -6.69
CA PRO A 48 -6.64 -12.75 -7.30
C PRO A 48 -7.53 -11.87 -8.19
N ALA A 49 -8.71 -12.38 -8.54
CA ALA A 49 -9.71 -11.65 -9.33
C ALA A 49 -10.79 -11.00 -8.46
N ASP A 50 -10.80 -11.26 -7.16
CA ASP A 50 -11.87 -10.92 -6.24
C ASP A 50 -11.46 -9.81 -5.28
N VAL A 51 -12.45 -9.07 -4.79
CA VAL A 51 -12.27 -8.09 -3.71
C VAL A 51 -12.81 -8.71 -2.43
N ALA A 52 -11.96 -8.81 -1.41
CA ALA A 52 -12.36 -9.24 -0.07
C ALA A 52 -13.04 -8.07 0.65
N GLY A 53 -14.29 -8.26 1.04
CA GLY A 53 -15.11 -7.25 1.72
C GLY A 53 -15.30 -7.57 3.19
N PHE A 54 -15.05 -6.59 4.06
CA PHE A 54 -15.35 -6.62 5.47
C PHE A 54 -16.39 -5.54 5.74
N ASP A 55 -17.58 -5.97 6.17
CA ASP A 55 -18.74 -5.10 6.41
C ASP A 55 -19.56 -5.64 7.58
N ASP A 56 -19.82 -4.82 8.59
CA ASP A 56 -20.55 -5.18 9.81
C ASP A 56 -22.03 -5.48 9.55
N ASP A 57 -22.58 -5.07 8.39
CA ASP A 57 -23.89 -5.53 7.92
C ASP A 57 -23.88 -7.03 7.58
N THR A 58 -22.70 -7.60 7.29
CA THR A 58 -22.48 -9.05 7.12
C THR A 58 -21.95 -9.67 8.42
N SER A 59 -20.86 -9.14 8.98
CA SER A 59 -20.24 -9.64 10.21
C SER A 59 -19.23 -8.65 10.81
N GLY A 60 -19.22 -8.56 12.15
CA GLY A 60 -18.20 -7.85 12.92
C GLY A 60 -17.11 -8.75 13.49
N ASN A 61 -17.09 -10.04 13.13
CA ASN A 61 -16.12 -10.99 13.66
C ASN A 61 -14.73 -10.69 13.10
N SER A 62 -13.70 -10.77 13.95
CA SER A 62 -12.31 -10.63 13.54
C SER A 62 -11.89 -11.71 12.53
N CYS A 63 -11.00 -11.34 11.63
CA CYS A 63 -10.38 -12.21 10.65
C CYS A 63 -8.87 -12.24 10.88
N VAL A 64 -8.27 -13.43 10.83
CA VAL A 64 -6.84 -13.69 10.94
C VAL A 64 -6.37 -14.24 9.61
N VAL A 65 -5.45 -13.54 8.95
CA VAL A 65 -4.75 -14.00 7.76
C VAL A 65 -3.71 -15.02 8.18
N ASP A 66 -4.02 -16.29 7.98
CA ASP A 66 -3.21 -17.44 8.39
C ASP A 66 -2.58 -18.21 7.21
N GLU A 67 -2.67 -17.63 6.01
CA GLU A 67 -1.99 -18.07 4.80
C GLU A 67 -1.61 -16.87 3.90
N SER A 68 -0.77 -17.11 2.88
CA SER A 68 -0.49 -16.11 1.85
C SER A 68 -1.76 -15.72 1.08
N VAL A 69 -1.97 -14.41 0.92
CA VAL A 69 -3.17 -13.84 0.27
C VAL A 69 -2.78 -13.14 -1.02
N ASP A 70 -3.51 -13.44 -2.10
CA ASP A 70 -3.44 -12.70 -3.38
C ASP A 70 -4.86 -12.40 -3.82
N VAL A 71 -5.26 -11.13 -3.68
CA VAL A 71 -6.60 -10.63 -4.00
C VAL A 71 -6.53 -9.40 -4.89
N LEU A 72 -7.60 -9.14 -5.63
CA LEU A 72 -7.68 -7.92 -6.43
C LEU A 72 -7.74 -6.67 -5.55
N GLY A 73 -8.37 -6.75 -4.37
CA GLY A 73 -8.46 -5.67 -3.39
C GLY A 73 -9.00 -6.13 -2.04
N ILE A 74 -8.86 -5.28 -1.03
CA ILE A 74 -9.47 -5.46 0.30
C ILE A 74 -10.23 -4.19 0.67
N THR A 75 -11.42 -4.32 1.27
CA THR A 75 -12.24 -3.20 1.71
C THR A 75 -12.81 -3.47 3.10
N LEU A 76 -12.56 -2.57 4.06
CA LEU A 76 -13.21 -2.52 5.36
C LEU A 76 -14.14 -1.30 5.37
N ASP A 77 -15.44 -1.53 5.22
CA ASP A 77 -16.48 -0.50 5.17
C ASP A 77 -17.49 -0.80 6.28
N ASN A 78 -17.70 0.14 7.21
CA ASN A 78 -18.54 -0.05 8.40
C ASN A 78 -18.13 -1.24 9.30
N TYR A 79 -17.00 -1.89 9.06
CA TYR A 79 -16.53 -3.08 9.79
C TYR A 79 -16.08 -2.72 11.21
N THR A 80 -16.54 -3.46 12.23
CA THR A 80 -16.16 -3.19 13.63
C THR A 80 -15.08 -4.15 14.18
N GLY A 81 -14.77 -5.20 13.44
CA GLY A 81 -13.81 -6.22 13.84
C GLY A 81 -12.35 -5.81 13.60
N THR A 82 -11.46 -6.81 13.74
CA THR A 82 -10.04 -6.67 13.43
C THR A 82 -9.68 -7.59 12.27
N LEU A 83 -9.12 -7.02 11.21
CA LEU A 83 -8.37 -7.76 10.19
C LEU A 83 -6.92 -7.87 10.66
N ASP A 84 -6.59 -8.99 11.28
CA ASP A 84 -5.26 -9.35 11.71
C ASP A 84 -4.50 -10.00 10.55
N LEU A 85 -3.50 -9.30 10.03
CA LEU A 85 -2.66 -9.76 8.93
C LEU A 85 -1.62 -10.81 9.36
N GLY A 86 -1.60 -11.16 10.65
CA GLY A 86 -0.93 -12.32 11.18
C GLY A 86 0.54 -12.11 11.57
N ASP A 87 1.01 -13.00 12.45
CA ASP A 87 2.42 -13.15 12.84
C ASP A 87 3.18 -14.16 11.95
N THR A 88 2.53 -14.67 10.91
CA THR A 88 3.15 -15.58 9.94
C THR A 88 3.80 -14.77 8.83
N ALA A 89 4.98 -15.19 8.35
CA ALA A 89 5.76 -14.52 7.32
C ALA A 89 5.14 -14.68 5.92
N GLU A 90 3.82 -14.52 5.83
CA GLU A 90 3.03 -14.71 4.64
C GLU A 90 2.99 -13.39 3.86
N ASP A 91 3.16 -13.49 2.53
CA ASP A 91 3.09 -12.33 1.66
C ASP A 91 1.61 -12.01 1.40
N ILE A 92 1.20 -10.78 1.69
CA ILE A 92 -0.11 -10.27 1.32
C ILE A 92 0.05 -9.40 0.07
N GLN A 93 -0.52 -9.87 -1.04
CA GLN A 93 -0.56 -9.18 -2.31
C GLN A 93 -1.95 -8.61 -2.55
N ILE A 94 -2.02 -7.29 -2.58
CA ILE A 94 -3.25 -6.56 -2.90
C ILE A 94 -3.09 -5.96 -4.28
N GLY A 95 -3.96 -6.38 -5.19
CA GLY A 95 -3.94 -5.99 -6.58
C GLY A 95 -4.56 -4.61 -6.85
N THR A 96 -5.08 -4.47 -8.07
CA THR A 96 -5.40 -3.16 -8.64
C THR A 96 -6.66 -2.48 -8.11
N SER A 97 -7.49 -3.18 -7.32
CA SER A 97 -8.66 -2.59 -6.66
C SER A 97 -8.30 -1.89 -5.34
N GLY A 98 -7.07 -2.03 -4.86
CA GLY A 98 -6.56 -1.26 -3.71
C GLY A 98 -6.92 -1.83 -2.35
N PHE A 99 -6.59 -1.06 -1.31
CA PHE A 99 -6.78 -1.41 0.09
C PHE A 99 -7.52 -0.29 0.83
N LEU A 100 -8.83 -0.42 0.97
CA LEU A 100 -9.68 0.58 1.61
C LEU A 100 -9.96 0.19 3.07
N VAL A 101 -9.73 1.13 3.98
CA VAL A 101 -10.01 0.99 5.41
C VAL A 101 -10.81 2.20 5.89
N ASP A 102 -12.12 2.21 5.62
CA ASP A 102 -13.00 3.30 6.07
C ASP A 102 -13.28 3.19 7.57
N GLU A 103 -13.51 1.97 8.07
CA GLU A 103 -13.69 1.66 9.49
C GLU A 103 -12.92 0.39 9.91
N GLY A 104 -13.03 0.02 11.18
CA GLY A 104 -12.42 -1.19 11.74
C GLY A 104 -10.97 -1.02 12.19
N THR A 105 -10.34 -2.16 12.48
CA THR A 105 -8.92 -2.21 12.85
C THR A 105 -8.18 -3.15 11.91
N VAL A 106 -7.08 -2.69 11.33
CA VAL A 106 -6.09 -3.55 10.66
C VAL A 106 -4.94 -3.76 11.63
N ASP A 107 -4.67 -5.00 12.00
CA ASP A 107 -3.46 -5.36 12.74
C ASP A 107 -2.41 -5.90 11.79
N MET A 108 -1.29 -5.18 11.70
CA MET A 108 -0.23 -5.50 10.74
C MET A 108 0.63 -6.70 11.16
N GLY A 109 0.57 -7.12 12.43
CA GLY A 109 1.30 -8.30 12.93
C GLY A 109 2.80 -8.28 12.61
N THR A 110 3.31 -9.31 11.93
CA THR A 110 4.70 -9.32 11.41
C THR A 110 4.81 -9.56 9.90
N ALA A 111 3.67 -9.73 9.23
CA ALA A 111 3.61 -10.00 7.79
C ALA A 111 4.05 -8.79 6.94
N ASP A 112 4.67 -9.08 5.80
CA ASP A 112 4.99 -8.08 4.79
C ASP A 112 3.76 -7.88 3.87
N VAL A 113 3.30 -6.64 3.76
CA VAL A 113 2.16 -6.27 2.91
C VAL A 113 2.65 -5.52 1.69
N THR A 114 2.35 -6.07 0.51
CA THR A 114 2.61 -5.42 -0.77
C THR A 114 1.31 -4.99 -1.43
N ILE A 115 1.12 -3.69 -1.54
CA ILE A 115 -0.02 -3.08 -2.24
C ILE A 115 0.46 -2.70 -3.64
N THR A 116 0.01 -3.44 -4.64
CA THR A 116 0.37 -3.22 -6.04
C THR A 116 -0.75 -2.46 -6.74
N GLY A 117 -0.62 -1.14 -6.79
CA GLY A 117 -1.65 -0.27 -7.35
C GLY A 117 -1.91 -0.49 -8.84
N GLY A 118 -3.20 -0.53 -9.19
CA GLY A 118 -3.70 -0.18 -10.53
C GLY A 118 -3.99 1.32 -10.62
N PRO A 119 -4.64 1.80 -11.70
CA PRO A 119 -4.87 3.24 -11.92
C PRO A 119 -5.90 3.91 -10.97
N PHE A 120 -6.05 3.44 -9.73
CA PHE A 120 -7.06 3.93 -8.77
C PHE A 120 -6.49 4.42 -7.43
N ASP A 121 -7.17 5.46 -6.92
CA ASP A 121 -6.84 6.41 -5.83
C ASP A 121 -7.02 5.90 -4.37
N TYR A 122 -6.91 4.61 -4.07
CA TYR A 122 -7.47 4.12 -2.79
C TYR A 122 -6.62 3.10 -2.01
N ALA A 123 -5.50 3.55 -1.43
CA ALA A 123 -5.12 3.08 -0.09
C ALA A 123 -5.63 4.09 0.94
N GLN A 124 -6.95 4.23 1.08
CA GLN A 124 -7.51 5.22 2.01
C GLN A 124 -7.76 4.58 3.35
N VAL A 125 -7.26 5.21 4.40
CA VAL A 125 -7.63 4.92 5.77
C VAL A 125 -8.45 6.11 6.23
N SER A 126 -9.78 6.05 6.11
CA SER A 126 -10.66 7.19 6.34
C SER A 126 -11.55 7.03 7.58
N GLY A 127 -10.99 6.50 8.66
CA GLY A 127 -11.73 6.36 9.94
C GLY A 127 -11.36 5.10 10.72
N GLY A 128 -10.83 4.09 10.05
CA GLY A 128 -10.25 2.90 10.68
C GLY A 128 -8.91 3.18 11.36
N SER A 129 -8.44 2.19 12.12
CA SER A 129 -7.14 2.24 12.81
C SER A 129 -6.21 1.17 12.28
N TRP A 130 -4.90 1.47 12.26
CA TRP A 130 -3.86 0.52 11.91
C TRP A 130 -3.01 0.30 13.16
N THR A 131 -2.90 -0.94 13.65
CA THR A 131 -1.96 -1.24 14.73
C THR A 131 -0.61 -1.63 14.15
N ALA A 132 0.43 -1.08 14.77
CA ALA A 132 1.81 -1.22 14.34
C ALA A 132 2.28 -2.67 14.48
N GLY A 133 2.61 -3.29 13.34
CA GLY A 133 3.33 -4.54 13.27
C GLY A 133 4.83 -4.33 13.08
N THR A 134 5.61 -5.41 13.12
CA THR A 134 7.04 -5.39 12.74
C THR A 134 7.31 -5.66 11.27
N GLY A 135 6.28 -6.07 10.52
CA GLY A 135 6.35 -6.27 9.08
C GLY A 135 6.50 -4.96 8.29
N SER A 136 6.83 -5.09 7.00
CA SER A 136 6.97 -3.98 6.08
C SER A 136 5.68 -3.73 5.29
N VAL A 137 5.38 -2.45 5.05
CA VAL A 137 4.34 -2.06 4.09
C VAL A 137 5.03 -1.48 2.86
N THR A 138 4.89 -2.17 1.73
CA THR A 138 5.39 -1.74 0.43
C THR A 138 4.23 -1.30 -0.45
N VAL A 139 4.23 -0.02 -0.82
CA VAL A 139 3.27 0.54 -1.77
C VAL A 139 3.93 0.71 -3.12
N VAL A 140 3.42 0.01 -4.13
CA VAL A 140 3.94 0.03 -5.51
C VAL A 140 2.98 0.76 -6.44
N GLY A 141 3.48 1.77 -7.15
CA GLY A 141 2.73 2.47 -8.21
C GLY A 141 1.97 3.73 -7.77
N THR A 142 0.92 4.10 -8.50
CA THR A 142 0.09 5.29 -8.23
C THR A 142 -0.95 4.99 -7.17
N CYS A 143 -0.56 5.05 -5.90
CA CYS A 143 -1.46 4.75 -4.80
C CYS A 143 -1.38 5.90 -3.79
N PRO A 144 -2.34 6.85 -3.79
CA PRO A 144 -2.46 7.81 -2.71
C PRO A 144 -2.85 7.05 -1.44
N VAL A 145 -1.95 7.04 -0.46
CA VAL A 145 -2.29 6.66 0.91
C VAL A 145 -2.76 7.91 1.62
N THR A 146 -4.01 7.98 2.08
CA THR A 146 -4.53 9.15 2.80
C THR A 146 -5.17 8.75 4.12
N GLY A 147 -5.12 9.65 5.11
CA GLY A 147 -5.88 9.52 6.36
C GLY A 147 -5.35 8.49 7.36
N VAL A 148 -4.15 7.95 7.18
CA VAL A 148 -3.52 7.16 8.24
C VAL A 148 -3.35 8.09 9.46
N VAL A 149 -3.88 7.72 10.63
CA VAL A 149 -3.82 8.55 11.85
C VAL A 149 -3.00 7.87 12.93
N GLY A 150 -1.93 8.53 13.41
CA GLY A 150 -1.44 8.35 14.78
C GLY A 150 -0.73 7.04 15.11
N ASN A 151 0.05 6.46 14.19
CA ASN A 151 0.64 5.14 14.36
C ASN A 151 2.16 5.13 14.50
N THR A 152 2.66 4.05 15.11
CA THR A 152 4.04 3.61 14.93
C THR A 152 4.08 2.72 13.67
N LEU A 153 5.03 2.91 12.77
CA LEU A 153 5.28 1.96 11.68
C LEU A 153 6.72 1.46 11.85
N HIS A 154 6.96 0.16 11.68
CA HIS A 154 8.34 -0.34 11.71
C HIS A 154 9.04 -0.01 10.41
N HIS A 155 8.49 -0.41 9.26
CA HIS A 155 9.06 -0.07 7.95
C HIS A 155 7.96 0.40 7.00
N LEU A 156 8.11 1.63 6.48
CA LEU A 156 7.31 2.14 5.36
C LEU A 156 8.21 2.28 4.15
N ARG A 157 7.92 1.54 3.07
CA ARG A 157 8.62 1.68 1.78
C ARG A 157 7.67 2.21 0.72
N LEU A 158 8.00 3.36 0.15
CA LEU A 158 7.31 3.93 -1.00
C LEU A 158 8.14 3.63 -2.25
N TYR A 159 7.61 2.82 -3.16
CA TYR A 159 8.36 2.35 -4.33
C TYR A 159 7.67 2.73 -5.64
N ALA A 160 8.28 3.65 -6.39
CA ALA A 160 7.87 3.98 -7.75
C ALA A 160 8.78 3.29 -8.77
N SER A 161 8.25 2.33 -9.53
CA SER A 161 8.99 1.64 -10.61
C SER A 161 8.57 2.06 -12.03
N GLY A 162 7.55 2.91 -12.14
CA GLY A 162 6.94 3.32 -13.41
C GLY A 162 6.93 4.83 -13.63
N ALA A 163 6.17 5.27 -14.64
CA ALA A 163 5.98 6.70 -14.93
C ALA A 163 4.89 7.37 -14.07
N GLY A 164 4.20 6.60 -13.24
CA GLY A 164 3.16 7.09 -12.34
C GLY A 164 3.74 7.66 -11.05
N ASN A 165 3.10 8.70 -10.51
CA ASN A 165 3.49 9.29 -9.24
C ASN A 165 2.97 8.44 -8.07
N THR A 166 3.83 8.18 -7.09
CA THR A 166 3.44 7.62 -5.79
C THR A 166 3.24 8.79 -4.83
N LEU A 167 2.09 8.86 -4.16
CA LEU A 167 1.79 9.92 -3.18
C LEU A 167 1.38 9.25 -1.87
N VAL A 168 1.91 9.71 -0.74
CA VAL A 168 1.41 9.33 0.58
C VAL A 168 1.14 10.60 1.35
N GLU A 169 -0.12 10.85 1.66
CA GLU A 169 -0.59 11.94 2.49
C GLU A 169 -0.73 11.44 3.94
N LEU A 170 0.14 11.90 4.82
CA LEU A 170 0.12 11.55 6.24
C LEU A 170 -0.74 12.54 7.05
N ASP A 171 -1.58 12.01 7.95
CA ASP A 171 -2.41 12.80 8.86
C ASP A 171 -2.04 12.54 10.35
N GLY A 172 -1.68 13.58 11.09
CA GLY A 172 -1.31 13.46 12.51
C GLY A 172 0.13 12.99 12.79
N VAL A 173 0.45 12.54 14.01
CA VAL A 173 1.85 12.24 14.39
C VAL A 173 2.23 10.81 14.01
N PHE A 174 3.37 10.64 13.32
CA PHE A 174 3.91 9.34 12.92
C PHE A 174 5.26 9.07 13.57
N THR A 175 5.43 7.85 14.06
CA THR A 175 6.74 7.33 14.46
C THR A 175 7.09 6.16 13.55
N ILE A 176 8.08 6.32 12.67
CA ILE A 176 8.49 5.29 11.71
C ILE A 176 9.87 4.79 12.13
N THR A 177 10.12 3.49 12.24
CA THR A 177 11.49 3.03 12.54
C THR A 177 12.36 3.24 11.31
N THR A 178 11.95 2.68 10.18
CA THR A 178 12.64 2.79 8.89
C THR A 178 11.67 3.35 7.85
N LEU A 179 11.98 4.53 7.31
CA LEU A 179 11.27 5.11 6.17
C LEU A 179 12.16 4.97 4.94
N GLU A 180 11.67 4.33 3.90
CA GLU A 180 12.37 4.14 2.64
C GLU A 180 11.56 4.76 1.50
N LEU A 181 12.16 5.72 0.81
CA LEU A 181 11.58 6.36 -0.37
C LEU A 181 12.43 5.95 -1.56
N GLU A 182 11.89 5.09 -2.42
CA GLU A 182 12.62 4.59 -3.59
C GLU A 182 11.89 4.94 -4.89
N ASN A 183 12.63 5.56 -5.81
CA ASN A 183 12.17 5.81 -7.16
C ASN A 183 13.10 5.13 -8.17
N ALA A 184 12.66 3.99 -8.70
CA ALA A 184 13.29 3.26 -9.79
C ALA A 184 12.68 3.60 -11.17
N GLY A 185 11.69 4.51 -11.22
CA GLY A 185 10.90 4.84 -12.41
C GLY A 185 11.14 6.23 -13.00
N THR A 186 10.12 6.83 -13.60
CA THR A 186 10.16 8.24 -14.06
C THR A 186 9.06 9.09 -13.43
N GLY A 187 8.28 8.51 -12.53
CA GLY A 187 7.27 9.22 -11.76
C GLY A 187 7.88 10.03 -10.62
N LEU A 188 7.03 10.61 -9.80
CA LEU A 188 7.40 11.32 -8.58
C LEU A 188 6.97 10.50 -7.35
N VAL A 189 7.87 10.25 -6.40
CA VAL A 189 7.49 9.77 -5.06
C VAL A 189 7.29 11.00 -4.17
N THR A 190 6.07 11.20 -3.68
CA THR A 190 5.72 12.30 -2.78
C THR A 190 5.30 11.75 -1.44
N LEU A 191 6.01 12.14 -0.39
CA LEU A 191 5.52 12.04 0.98
C LEU A 191 4.98 13.43 1.36
N ASP A 192 3.68 13.59 1.39
CA ASP A 192 2.98 14.83 1.71
C ASP A 192 2.51 14.79 3.16
N ASN A 193 2.86 15.81 3.90
CA ASN A 193 2.50 15.96 5.31
C ASN A 193 1.84 17.34 5.54
N SER A 194 1.29 17.97 4.51
CA SER A 194 0.80 19.34 4.55
C SER A 194 -0.56 19.52 5.23
N THR A 195 -1.37 18.46 5.35
CA THR A 195 -2.79 18.58 5.67
C THR A 195 -3.11 18.82 7.15
N ASN A 196 -2.26 18.41 8.11
CA ASN A 196 -2.62 18.45 9.55
C ASN A 196 -1.48 18.68 10.57
N GLY A 197 -0.37 19.29 10.16
CA GLY A 197 0.82 19.43 11.01
C GLY A 197 1.48 18.11 11.50
N PRO A 198 1.47 17.01 10.71
CA PRO A 198 2.14 15.76 11.06
C PRO A 198 3.64 15.95 11.31
N THR A 199 4.09 15.50 12.48
CA THR A 199 5.53 15.29 12.75
C THR A 199 5.88 13.88 12.28
N ILE A 200 6.83 13.77 11.35
CA ILE A 200 7.44 12.48 10.97
C ILE A 200 8.66 12.29 11.86
N ASN A 201 8.56 11.40 12.85
CA ASN A 201 9.71 10.95 13.62
C ASN A 201 10.20 9.65 12.99
N CYS A 202 11.33 9.67 12.27
CA CYS A 202 11.96 8.44 11.78
C CYS A 202 13.27 8.15 12.54
N VAL A 203 13.54 6.87 12.81
CA VAL A 203 14.85 6.44 13.36
C VAL A 203 15.88 6.37 12.26
N GLU A 204 15.48 5.83 11.10
CA GLU A 204 16.27 5.74 9.88
C GLU A 204 15.42 6.24 8.70
N LEU A 205 15.99 7.15 7.90
CA LEU A 205 15.45 7.57 6.61
C LEU A 205 16.41 7.15 5.51
N THR A 206 15.96 6.31 4.60
CA THR A 206 16.65 5.99 3.35
C THR A 206 15.92 6.66 2.20
N ILE A 207 16.63 7.45 1.41
CA ILE A 207 16.13 7.99 0.14
C ILE A 207 16.98 7.37 -0.95
N ASP A 208 16.41 6.45 -1.73
CA ASP A 208 17.09 5.78 -2.83
C ASP A 208 16.55 6.25 -4.18
N ILE A 209 17.38 6.96 -4.94
CA ILE A 209 17.02 7.47 -6.26
C ILE A 209 17.83 6.70 -7.29
N ASN A 210 17.31 5.54 -7.68
CA ASN A 210 17.93 4.66 -8.69
C ASN A 210 17.54 5.04 -10.14
N SER A 211 16.91 6.20 -10.36
CA SER A 211 16.32 6.58 -11.64
C SER A 211 16.31 8.08 -11.92
N THR A 212 15.66 8.50 -13.01
CA THR A 212 15.45 9.92 -13.34
C THR A 212 14.23 10.53 -12.64
N GLY A 213 13.49 9.74 -11.86
CA GLY A 213 12.36 10.23 -11.10
C GLY A 213 12.80 10.98 -9.84
N ASP A 214 11.97 11.93 -9.40
CA ASP A 214 12.26 12.72 -8.21
C ASP A 214 11.64 12.07 -6.96
N VAL A 215 12.23 12.34 -5.79
CA VAL A 215 11.62 12.13 -4.48
C VAL A 215 11.35 13.50 -3.87
N LYS A 216 10.12 13.74 -3.43
CA LYS A 216 9.69 14.98 -2.80
C LYS A 216 9.09 14.67 -1.43
N ILE A 217 9.60 15.35 -0.41
CA ILE A 217 8.93 15.46 0.89
C ILE A 217 8.28 16.84 0.91
N ASP A 218 6.95 16.90 0.88
CA ASP A 218 6.20 18.16 0.84
C ASP A 218 5.56 18.47 2.19
N ASN A 219 5.79 19.69 2.68
CA ASN A 219 5.20 20.24 3.89
C ASN A 219 4.61 21.64 3.65
N ALA A 220 4.15 21.90 2.42
CA ALA A 220 3.61 23.20 2.03
C ALA A 220 2.29 23.50 2.77
N GLY A 221 2.37 24.07 3.97
CA GLY A 221 1.17 24.56 4.66
C GLY A 221 1.30 24.73 6.17
N VAL A 222 2.22 24.00 6.82
CA VAL A 222 2.34 24.01 8.28
C VAL A 222 3.81 24.10 8.70
N GLN A 223 4.11 24.93 9.70
CA GLN A 223 5.45 25.11 10.24
C GLN A 223 5.80 23.91 11.12
N VAL A 224 6.16 22.78 10.51
CA VAL A 224 6.63 21.58 11.21
C VAL A 224 8.11 21.37 10.87
N ASP A 225 8.93 21.17 11.89
CA ASP A 225 10.32 20.78 11.70
C ASP A 225 10.34 19.36 11.15
N ILE A 226 10.78 19.18 9.90
CA ILE A 226 11.15 17.86 9.39
C ILE A 226 12.52 17.55 9.99
N THR A 227 12.53 16.76 11.06
CA THR A 227 13.78 16.25 11.65
C THR A 227 14.12 14.94 10.97
N ILE A 228 14.95 15.00 9.92
CA ILE A 228 15.56 13.83 9.34
C ILE A 228 16.71 13.42 10.26
N THR A 229 16.54 12.31 10.98
CA THR A 229 17.60 11.70 11.77
C THR A 229 17.98 10.41 11.06
N GLY A 230 19.12 10.39 10.37
CA GLY A 230 19.52 9.23 9.57
C GLY A 230 20.70 9.54 8.65
N ASP A 231 21.38 8.49 8.20
CA ASP A 231 22.40 8.58 7.16
C ASP A 231 21.69 8.79 5.81
N VAL A 232 21.93 9.92 5.15
CA VAL A 232 21.45 10.12 3.78
C VAL A 232 22.47 9.47 2.85
N VAL A 233 22.31 8.17 2.63
CA VAL A 233 23.16 7.43 1.70
C VAL A 233 22.66 7.70 0.29
N ASP A 234 23.24 8.70 -0.38
CA ASP A 234 23.11 8.81 -1.82
C ASP A 234 23.89 7.65 -2.47
N GLN A 235 23.16 6.72 -3.09
CA GLN A 235 23.75 5.63 -3.86
C GLN A 235 23.75 5.93 -5.37
N ALA A 236 23.59 7.20 -5.79
CA ALA A 236 23.65 7.59 -7.18
C ALA A 236 25.00 7.20 -7.82
N ASN A 237 24.92 6.36 -8.84
CA ASN A 237 26.02 5.81 -9.60
C ASN A 237 26.70 6.87 -10.51
N THR A 238 26.18 8.10 -10.53
CA THR A 238 26.63 9.23 -11.35
C THR A 238 26.31 10.56 -10.65
N ASP A 239 27.28 11.49 -10.58
CA ASP A 239 27.18 12.86 -10.04
C ASP A 239 25.83 13.55 -10.31
N THR A 240 24.86 13.39 -9.42
CA THR A 240 23.65 14.23 -9.38
C THR A 240 23.64 14.97 -8.06
N ASP A 241 23.65 16.30 -8.12
CA ASP A 241 23.56 17.13 -6.93
C ASP A 241 22.26 16.83 -6.18
N PHE A 242 22.35 16.53 -4.88
CA PHE A 242 21.19 16.57 -4.00
C PHE A 242 20.72 18.03 -3.87
N VAL A 243 19.65 18.40 -4.57
CA VAL A 243 19.10 19.77 -4.56
C VAL A 243 17.90 19.86 -3.62
N TYR A 244 18.11 20.40 -2.42
CA TYR A 244 17.01 20.77 -1.53
C TYR A 244 16.55 22.22 -1.77
N LEU A 245 15.30 22.41 -2.21
CA LEU A 245 14.67 23.74 -2.28
C LEU A 245 14.00 24.07 -0.93
N LYS A 246 14.64 24.96 -0.17
CA LYS A 246 14.15 25.38 1.16
C LYS A 246 12.81 26.11 1.08
N GLY A 247 11.81 25.59 1.80
CA GLY A 247 10.63 26.36 2.27
C GLY A 247 10.97 27.29 3.44
N THR A 248 10.00 27.62 4.30
CA THR A 248 10.26 28.45 5.51
C THR A 248 10.81 27.68 6.72
N GLY A 249 10.93 26.35 6.62
CA GLY A 249 11.41 25.46 7.69
C GLY A 249 12.94 25.41 7.88
N THR A 250 13.38 24.71 8.92
CA THR A 250 14.81 24.49 9.25
C THR A 250 15.17 23.03 9.00
N ILE A 251 16.27 22.76 8.28
CA ILE A 251 16.89 21.42 8.26
C ILE A 251 18.06 21.45 9.24
N THR A 252 18.11 20.46 10.13
CA THR A 252 19.29 20.18 10.93
C THR A 252 19.79 18.79 10.52
N ALA A 253 20.83 18.73 9.69
CA ALA A 253 21.56 17.50 9.46
C ALA A 253 22.63 17.36 10.56
N LEU A 254 22.63 16.25 11.29
CA LEU A 254 23.62 15.94 12.32
C LEU A 254 24.32 14.63 11.94
N GLY A 255 25.42 14.74 11.21
CA GLY A 255 26.30 13.60 10.94
C GLY A 255 27.44 13.50 11.94
N THR A 256 27.97 12.28 12.10
CA THR A 256 29.20 12.02 12.88
C THR A 256 30.33 11.47 12.00
N SER A 257 30.09 11.30 10.70
CA SER A 257 31.02 10.70 9.75
C SER A 257 31.56 11.75 8.77
N ALA A 258 32.67 11.46 8.11
CA ALA A 258 33.47 12.45 7.36
C ALA A 258 32.90 12.83 5.97
N GLN A 259 31.65 12.50 5.67
CA GLN A 259 30.96 12.85 4.42
C GLN A 259 29.66 13.62 4.69
N ASP A 260 29.77 14.64 5.54
CA ASP A 260 28.78 15.72 5.65
C ASP A 260 29.07 16.82 4.61
#